data_AF-A0A956YGN2-F1
#
_entry.id   AF-A0A956YGN2-F1
#
_cell.length_a   1.000
_cell.length_b   1.000
_cell.length_c   1.000
_cell.angle_alpha   90.00
_cell.angle_beta   90.00
_cell.angle_gamma   90.00
#
_symmetry.space_group_name_H-M   'P 1'
#
loop_
_entity.id
_entity.type
_entity.pdbx_description
1 polymer ?
#
loop_
_entity_poly.entity_id
_entity_poly.type
_entity_poly.pdbx_seq_one_letter_code
_entity_poly.pdbx_strand_id
1 'polypeptide(L)'
;MVGIWVAVALVKGKSHAYRNAPIVLLAGLLIGGLHMATSRTLRGSSMPKDYIVYATGLTLIFFLLFRIPGIWQQINLDEHDDHVAGLGAGAAHIVGGIATLTVQFWAGSTHIINGINYADVWHTPLTIIGWLALLLGSAVLGGFVLRDVKRSSVEPVETNPAALY
;
A
#
# COMPACT_ATOMS: atom_id res chain seq x y z
N MET A 1 -12.27 -14.71 -4.91
CA MET A 1 -11.82 -15.49 -3.73
C MET A 1 -10.31 -15.71 -3.69
N VAL A 2 -9.66 -16.17 -4.77
CA VAL A 2 -8.18 -16.38 -4.83
C VAL A 2 -7.36 -15.14 -4.42
N GLY A 3 -7.80 -13.93 -4.79
CA GLY A 3 -7.09 -12.70 -4.41
C GLY A 3 -7.01 -12.42 -2.91
N ILE A 4 -8.04 -12.79 -2.14
CA ILE A 4 -8.01 -12.63 -0.67
C ILE A 4 -6.93 -13.54 -0.10
N TRP A 5 -6.86 -14.79 -0.54
CA TRP A 5 -5.84 -15.74 -0.09
C TRP A 5 -4.43 -15.28 -0.43
N VAL A 6 -4.22 -14.75 -1.63
CA VAL A 6 -2.90 -14.22 -2.02
C VAL A 6 -2.54 -12.96 -1.22
N ALA A 7 -3.48 -12.07 -0.95
CA ALA A 7 -3.26 -10.91 -0.09
C ALA A 7 -2.89 -11.32 1.35
N VAL A 8 -3.63 -12.27 1.93
CA VAL A 8 -3.33 -12.83 3.25
C VAL A 8 -1.96 -13.52 3.26
N ALA A 9 -1.62 -14.27 2.21
CA ALA A 9 -0.32 -14.92 2.09
C ALA A 9 0.82 -13.90 2.00
N LEU A 10 0.58 -12.73 1.37
CA LEU A 10 1.54 -11.62 1.29
C LEU A 10 1.78 -10.99 2.66
N VAL A 11 0.70 -10.69 3.40
CA VAL A 11 0.79 -10.16 4.77
C VAL A 11 1.51 -11.14 5.70
N LYS A 12 1.35 -12.45 5.46
CA LYS A 12 2.03 -13.51 6.21
C LYS A 12 3.45 -13.85 5.69
N GLY A 13 3.98 -13.09 4.74
CA GLY A 13 5.35 -13.29 4.22
C GLY A 13 5.58 -14.65 3.55
N LYS A 14 4.55 -15.28 2.96
CA LYS A 14 4.71 -16.59 2.30
C LYS A 14 5.50 -16.45 1.00
N SER A 15 6.51 -17.29 0.80
CA SER A 15 7.42 -17.27 -0.35
C SER A 15 6.73 -17.30 -1.73
N HIS A 16 5.59 -17.99 -1.85
CA HIS A 16 4.83 -18.05 -3.10
C HIS A 16 3.90 -16.85 -3.32
N ALA A 17 3.63 -16.04 -2.29
CA ALA A 17 2.66 -14.96 -2.37
C ALA A 17 3.10 -13.86 -3.34
N TYR A 18 4.37 -13.46 -3.29
CA TYR A 18 4.90 -12.41 -4.16
C TYR A 18 4.86 -12.80 -5.64
N ARG A 19 5.11 -14.07 -5.97
CA ARG A 19 4.98 -14.58 -7.35
C ARG A 19 3.52 -14.64 -7.81
N ASN A 20 2.61 -15.00 -6.90
CA ASN A 20 1.20 -15.18 -7.22
C ASN A 20 0.43 -13.85 -7.34
N ALA A 21 0.86 -12.81 -6.62
CA ALA A 21 0.17 -11.52 -6.62
C ALA A 21 0.10 -10.84 -8.00
N PRO A 22 1.19 -10.70 -8.78
CA PRO A 22 1.12 -10.14 -10.13
C PRO A 22 0.18 -10.94 -11.05
N ILE A 23 0.12 -12.27 -10.90
CA ILE A 23 -0.75 -13.13 -11.71
C ILE A 23 -2.22 -12.83 -11.39
N VAL A 24 -2.56 -12.77 -10.10
CA VAL A 24 -3.93 -12.47 -9.68
C VAL A 24 -4.33 -11.04 -10.01
N LEU A 25 -3.41 -10.08 -9.85
CA LEU A 25 -3.63 -8.68 -10.23
C LEU A 25 -3.85 -8.54 -11.73
N LEU A 26 -3.07 -9.23 -12.56
CA LEU A 26 -3.25 -9.24 -14.01
C LEU A 26 -4.60 -9.86 -14.40
N ALA A 27 -4.96 -11.01 -13.83
CA ALA A 27 -6.25 -11.64 -14.07
C ALA A 27 -7.42 -10.72 -13.65
N GLY A 28 -7.31 -10.08 -12.48
CA GLY A 28 -8.29 -9.12 -11.98
C GLY A 28 -8.39 -7.87 -12.87
N LEU A 29 -7.27 -7.37 -13.38
CA LEU A 29 -7.21 -6.22 -14.29
C LEU A 29 -7.90 -6.53 -15.63
N LEU A 30 -7.65 -7.71 -16.21
CA LEU A 30 -8.27 -8.14 -17.46
C LEU A 30 -9.78 -8.32 -17.31
N ILE A 31 -10.22 -9.03 -16.26
CA ILE A 31 -11.64 -9.25 -15.98
C ILE A 31 -12.34 -7.92 -15.67
N GLY A 32 -11.75 -7.09 -14.80
CA GLY A 32 -12.27 -5.77 -14.45
C GLY A 32 -12.33 -4.82 -15.65
N GLY A 33 -11.30 -4.82 -16.50
CA GLY A 33 -11.25 -4.04 -17.74
C GLY A 33 -12.35 -4.45 -18.72
N LEU A 34 -12.61 -5.76 -18.89
CA LEU A 34 -13.72 -6.25 -19.68
C LEU A 34 -15.07 -5.78 -19.11
N HIS A 35 -15.26 -5.89 -17.80
CA HIS A 35 -16.48 -5.39 -17.16
C HIS A 35 -16.66 -3.89 -17.33
N MET A 36 -15.57 -3.11 -17.28
CA MET A 36 -15.58 -1.66 -17.51
C MET A 36 -15.97 -1.34 -18.95
N ALA A 37 -15.33 -1.98 -19.94
CA ALA A 37 -15.63 -1.78 -21.35
C ALA A 37 -17.09 -2.09 -21.66
N THR A 38 -17.59 -3.27 -21.24
CA THR A 38 -18.99 -3.65 -21.46
C THR A 38 -19.97 -2.72 -20.73
N SER A 39 -19.65 -2.29 -19.49
CA SER A 39 -20.50 -1.36 -18.75
C SER A 39 -20.58 0.00 -19.44
N ARG A 40 -19.46 0.52 -19.96
CA ARG A 40 -19.41 1.81 -20.68
C ARG A 40 -20.22 1.76 -21.98
N THR A 41 -20.17 0.64 -22.70
CA THR A 41 -20.97 0.47 -23.93
C THR A 41 -22.47 0.38 -23.64
N LEU A 42 -22.88 -0.26 -22.54
CA LEU A 42 -24.30 -0.48 -22.22
C LEU A 42 -24.97 0.69 -21.47
N ARG A 43 -24.23 1.39 -20.61
CA ARG A 43 -24.77 2.43 -19.70
C ARG A 43 -24.23 3.83 -20.01
N GLY A 44 -23.41 3.98 -21.04
CA GLY A 44 -22.69 5.22 -21.32
C GLY A 44 -21.60 5.48 -20.27
N SER A 45 -21.36 6.76 -19.95
CA SER A 45 -20.31 7.19 -19.00
C SER A 45 -20.73 6.97 -17.54
N SER A 46 -20.87 5.71 -17.10
CA SER A 46 -21.03 5.39 -15.68
C SER A 46 -19.68 5.07 -15.04
N MET A 47 -19.20 5.96 -14.18
CA MET A 47 -17.93 5.89 -13.43
C MET A 47 -17.77 4.78 -12.34
N PRO A 48 -18.78 4.01 -11.85
CA PRO A 48 -18.64 3.28 -10.57
C PRO A 48 -17.54 2.21 -10.46
N LYS A 49 -17.12 1.58 -11.57
CA LYS A 49 -16.21 0.42 -11.54
C LYS A 49 -14.79 0.76 -11.98
N ASP A 50 -14.62 1.92 -12.59
CA ASP A 50 -13.40 2.31 -13.30
C ASP A 50 -12.23 2.45 -12.32
N TYR A 51 -12.50 2.98 -11.12
CA TYR A 51 -11.49 3.16 -10.09
C TYR A 51 -10.86 1.84 -9.65
N ILE A 52 -11.63 0.74 -9.56
CA ILE A 52 -11.11 -0.57 -9.13
C ILE A 52 -10.11 -1.10 -10.16
N VAL A 53 -10.41 -0.89 -11.45
CA VAL A 53 -9.52 -1.26 -12.55
C VAL A 53 -8.23 -0.43 -12.48
N TYR A 54 -8.33 0.88 -12.24
CA TYR A 54 -7.17 1.75 -12.10
C TYR A 54 -6.32 1.42 -10.87
N ALA A 55 -6.94 1.18 -9.71
CA ALA A 55 -6.25 0.80 -8.49
C ALA A 55 -5.54 -0.56 -8.65
N THR A 56 -6.19 -1.51 -9.33
CA THR A 56 -5.60 -2.83 -9.64
C THR A 56 -4.40 -2.68 -10.58
N GLY A 57 -4.52 -1.85 -11.62
CA GLY A 57 -3.44 -1.55 -12.56
C GLY A 57 -2.25 -0.86 -11.86
N LEU A 58 -2.52 0.14 -11.03
CA LEU A 58 -1.50 0.82 -10.24
C LEU A 58 -0.78 -0.15 -9.28
N THR A 59 -1.54 -1.00 -8.59
CA THR A 59 -0.96 -2.01 -7.70
C THR A 59 -0.09 -2.99 -8.48
N LEU A 60 -0.54 -3.44 -9.66
CA LEU A 60 0.26 -4.29 -10.53
C LEU A 60 1.57 -3.60 -10.95
N ILE A 61 1.53 -2.32 -11.31
CA ILE A 61 2.72 -1.54 -11.63
C ILE A 61 3.71 -1.53 -10.47
N PHE A 62 3.25 -1.27 -9.23
CA PHE A 62 4.13 -1.32 -8.05
C PHE A 62 4.76 -2.69 -7.86
N PHE A 63 3.99 -3.77 -7.97
CA PHE A 63 4.53 -5.14 -7.88
C PHE A 63 5.56 -5.42 -8.97
N LEU A 64 5.33 -4.96 -10.20
CA LEU A 64 6.26 -5.15 -11.32
C LEU A 64 7.55 -4.33 -11.15
N LEU A 65 7.43 -3.09 -10.68
CA LEU A 65 8.58 -2.23 -10.35
C LEU A 65 9.42 -2.89 -9.27
N PHE A 66 8.80 -3.30 -8.16
CA PHE A 66 9.54 -3.99 -7.12
C PHE A 66 10.16 -5.26 -7.64
N ARG A 67 9.53 -6.03 -8.55
CA ARG A 67 10.04 -7.28 -9.17
C ARG A 67 11.32 -7.13 -10.00
N ILE A 68 11.76 -5.93 -10.33
CA ILE A 68 12.99 -5.73 -11.09
C ILE A 68 14.18 -6.21 -10.24
N PRO A 69 15.05 -7.13 -10.73
CA PRO A 69 16.11 -7.73 -9.94
C PRO A 69 17.08 -6.71 -9.35
N GLY A 70 17.35 -5.61 -10.06
CA GLY A 70 18.19 -4.52 -9.55
C GLY A 70 17.57 -3.75 -8.38
N ILE A 71 16.24 -3.73 -8.25
CA ILE A 71 15.53 -3.15 -7.09
C ILE A 71 15.49 -4.20 -5.96
N TRP A 72 15.14 -5.45 -6.27
CA TRP A 72 15.14 -6.57 -5.30
C TRP A 72 16.48 -6.75 -4.60
N GLN A 73 17.60 -6.66 -5.32
CA GLN A 73 18.93 -6.83 -4.74
C GLN A 73 19.31 -5.70 -3.78
N GLN A 74 18.68 -4.53 -3.89
CA GLN A 74 18.92 -3.38 -3.01
C GLN A 74 18.02 -3.39 -1.77
N ILE A 75 16.87 -4.07 -1.84
CA ILE A 75 15.97 -4.28 -0.70
C ILE A 75 16.29 -5.65 -0.07
N ASN A 76 17.01 -5.64 1.04
CA ASN A 76 17.41 -6.86 1.76
C ASN A 76 16.20 -7.54 2.43
N LEU A 77 15.31 -8.14 1.62
CA LEU A 77 14.04 -8.74 2.06
C LEU A 77 14.19 -10.16 2.61
N ASP A 78 15.37 -10.75 2.50
CA ASP A 78 15.66 -12.11 2.98
C ASP A 78 16.00 -12.16 4.48
N GLU A 79 16.29 -11.02 5.10
CA GLU A 79 16.66 -10.91 6.50
C GLU A 79 15.45 -10.53 7.37
N HIS A 80 15.15 -11.34 8.39
CA HIS A 80 14.12 -11.00 9.38
C HIS A 80 14.70 -10.01 10.38
N ASP A 81 14.37 -8.73 10.21
CA ASP A 81 14.73 -7.67 11.14
C ASP A 81 13.47 -7.01 11.69
N ASP A 82 13.28 -7.11 13.01
CA ASP A 82 12.17 -6.48 13.73
C ASP A 82 12.16 -4.95 13.54
N HIS A 83 13.32 -4.37 13.23
CA HIS A 83 13.51 -2.95 12.93
C HIS A 83 12.86 -2.56 11.59
N VAL A 84 12.98 -3.43 10.58
CA VAL A 84 12.33 -3.28 9.27
C VAL A 84 10.82 -3.48 9.37
N ALA A 85 10.37 -4.38 10.25
CA ALA A 85 8.95 -4.62 10.48
C ALA A 85 8.24 -3.36 11.05
N GLY A 86 8.88 -2.64 11.97
CA GLY A 86 8.36 -1.42 12.56
C GLY A 86 8.25 -0.25 11.56
N LEU A 87 9.28 -0.06 10.73
CA LEU A 87 9.27 0.93 9.64
C LEU A 87 8.18 0.63 8.61
N GLY A 88 8.07 -0.65 8.20
CA GLY A 88 7.03 -1.11 7.28
C GLY A 88 5.62 -0.89 7.82
N ALA A 89 5.38 -1.19 9.11
CA ALA A 89 4.10 -0.96 9.76
C ALA A 89 3.72 0.53 9.85
N GLY A 90 4.70 1.40 10.13
CA GLY A 90 4.51 2.86 10.15
C GLY A 90 4.17 3.41 8.77
N ALA A 91 4.94 3.02 7.74
CA ALA A 91 4.69 3.42 6.36
C ALA A 91 3.31 2.93 5.86
N ALA A 92 2.94 1.68 6.18
CA ALA A 92 1.63 1.13 5.82
C ALA A 92 0.48 1.91 6.46
N HIS A 93 0.60 2.33 7.73
CA HIS A 93 -0.39 3.16 8.40
C HIS A 93 -0.51 4.56 7.78
N ILE A 94 0.61 5.19 7.39
CA ILE A 94 0.60 6.49 6.72
C ILE A 94 -0.12 6.38 5.37
N VAL A 95 0.29 5.42 4.52
CA VAL A 95 -0.30 5.22 3.19
C VAL A 95 -1.79 4.84 3.31
N GLY A 96 -2.13 3.95 4.24
CA GLY A 96 -3.52 3.57 4.53
C GLY A 96 -4.36 4.74 5.03
N GLY A 97 -3.80 5.60 5.88
CA GLY A 97 -4.43 6.83 6.36
C GLY A 97 -4.72 7.81 5.21
N ILE A 98 -3.73 8.08 4.35
CA ILE A 98 -3.90 8.93 3.15
C ILE A 98 -4.97 8.35 2.21
N ALA A 99 -4.93 7.04 1.95
CA ALA A 99 -5.93 6.36 1.13
C ALA A 99 -7.34 6.51 1.74
N THR A 100 -7.46 6.40 3.06
CA THR A 100 -8.74 6.57 3.79
C THR A 100 -9.25 8.01 3.70
N LEU A 101 -8.38 9.00 3.90
CA LEU A 101 -8.72 10.42 3.79
C LEU A 101 -9.18 10.82 2.38
N THR A 102 -8.70 10.12 1.36
CA THR A 102 -9.04 10.42 -0.04
C THR A 102 -10.29 9.71 -0.55
N VAL A 103 -10.90 8.81 0.23
CA VAL A 103 -12.10 8.03 -0.16
C VAL A 103 -13.20 8.93 -0.73
N GLN A 104 -13.45 10.08 -0.12
CA GLN A 104 -14.53 10.98 -0.55
C GLN A 104 -14.36 11.50 -1.99
N PHE A 105 -13.11 11.67 -2.46
CA PHE A 105 -12.84 12.16 -3.81
C PHE A 105 -13.19 11.15 -4.90
N TRP A 106 -13.04 9.85 -4.63
CA TRP A 106 -13.27 8.80 -5.62
C TRP A 106 -14.57 8.01 -5.39
N ALA A 107 -15.08 7.97 -4.16
CA ALA A 107 -16.36 7.35 -3.83
C ALA A 107 -17.56 8.31 -3.98
N GLY A 108 -17.36 9.63 -3.79
CA GLY A 108 -18.47 10.59 -3.74
C GLY A 108 -19.33 10.61 -5.00
N SER A 109 -18.72 10.68 -6.18
CA SER A 109 -19.44 10.72 -7.46
C SER A 109 -20.19 9.42 -7.81
N THR A 110 -19.87 8.31 -7.14
CA THR A 110 -20.44 6.99 -7.42
C THR A 110 -21.56 6.60 -6.47
N HIS A 111 -21.80 7.38 -5.42
CA HIS A 111 -22.80 7.14 -4.38
C HIS A 111 -23.88 8.23 -4.33
N ILE A 112 -24.14 8.90 -5.46
CA ILE A 112 -25.22 9.87 -5.60
C ILE A 112 -26.50 9.16 -6.02
N ILE A 113 -27.54 9.22 -5.19
CA ILE A 113 -28.88 8.69 -5.49
C ILE A 113 -29.88 9.81 -5.23
N ASN A 114 -30.71 10.14 -6.23
CA ASN A 114 -31.68 11.23 -6.17
C ASN A 114 -31.07 12.59 -5.78
N GLY A 115 -29.85 12.87 -6.21
CA GLY A 115 -29.13 14.11 -5.90
C GLY A 115 -28.49 14.15 -4.51
N ILE A 116 -28.65 13.10 -3.69
CA ILE A 116 -28.04 12.99 -2.37
C ILE A 116 -26.79 12.11 -2.46
N ASN A 117 -25.66 12.59 -1.95
CA ASN A 117 -24.42 11.82 -1.89
C ASN A 117 -24.36 10.98 -0.61
N TYR A 118 -24.54 9.67 -0.73
CA TYR A 118 -24.50 8.72 0.38
C TYR A 118 -23.09 8.44 0.90
N ALA A 119 -22.03 8.76 0.14
CA ALA A 119 -20.66 8.67 0.66
C ALA A 119 -20.43 9.66 1.81
N ASP A 120 -21.19 10.76 1.87
CA ASP A 120 -21.03 11.81 2.86
C ASP A 120 -21.35 11.34 4.30
N VAL A 121 -22.23 10.34 4.44
CA VAL A 121 -22.50 9.68 5.74
C VAL A 121 -21.21 9.12 6.36
N TRP A 122 -20.25 8.72 5.52
CA TRP A 122 -18.96 8.18 5.95
C TRP A 122 -17.87 9.25 6.07
N HIS A 123 -18.15 10.53 5.79
CA HIS A 123 -17.14 11.58 5.78
C HIS A 123 -16.43 11.71 7.13
N THR A 124 -17.19 11.88 8.21
CA THR A 124 -16.66 12.01 9.57
C THR A 124 -15.88 10.77 10.03
N PRO A 125 -16.43 9.54 9.99
CA PRO A 125 -15.68 8.37 10.47
C PRO A 125 -14.41 8.10 9.65
N LEU A 126 -14.45 8.27 8.32
CA LEU A 126 -13.27 8.09 7.48
C LEU A 126 -12.22 9.17 7.74
N THR A 127 -12.64 10.41 7.99
CA THR A 127 -11.73 11.50 8.35
C THR A 127 -11.02 11.20 9.67
N ILE A 128 -11.77 10.79 10.69
CA ILE A 128 -11.20 10.44 12.01
C ILE A 128 -10.23 9.27 11.89
N ILE A 129 -10.65 8.15 11.28
CA ILE A 129 -9.82 6.96 11.15
C ILE A 129 -8.58 7.23 10.28
N GLY A 130 -8.75 8.01 9.20
CA GLY A 130 -7.66 8.39 8.31
C GLY A 130 -6.59 9.21 9.02
N TRP A 131 -6.99 10.21 9.81
CA TRP A 131 -6.05 10.99 10.63
C TRP A 131 -5.41 10.16 11.73
N LEU A 132 -6.18 9.30 12.42
CA LEU A 132 -5.63 8.41 13.43
C LEU A 132 -4.54 7.49 12.85
N ALA A 133 -4.81 6.87 11.70
CA ALA A 133 -3.83 6.02 11.02
C ALA A 133 -2.60 6.81 10.57
N LEU A 134 -2.79 8.00 10.01
CA LEU A 134 -1.69 8.86 9.55
C LEU A 134 -0.81 9.31 10.72
N LEU A 135 -1.40 9.77 11.81
CA LEU A 135 -0.69 10.20 13.01
C LEU A 135 0.02 9.05 13.71
N LEU A 136 -0.66 7.89 13.86
CA LEU A 136 -0.06 6.70 14.47
C LEU A 136 1.11 6.20 13.63
N GLY A 137 0.95 6.09 12.31
CA GLY A 137 2.02 5.69 11.41
C GLY A 137 3.21 6.65 11.45
N SER A 138 2.94 7.96 11.50
CA SER A 138 3.97 9.00 11.64
C SER A 138 4.70 8.91 12.98
N ALA A 139 3.98 8.64 14.08
CA ALA A 139 4.57 8.48 15.41
C ALA A 139 5.45 7.23 15.50
N VAL A 140 5.00 6.10 14.92
CA VAL A 140 5.80 4.86 14.85
C VAL A 140 7.07 5.12 14.04
N LEU A 141 6.94 5.66 12.84
CA LEU A 141 8.08 5.88 11.94
C LEU A 141 9.07 6.91 12.52
N GLY A 142 8.57 8.04 13.04
CA GLY A 142 9.39 9.04 13.73
C GLY A 142 10.08 8.48 14.97
N GLY A 143 9.39 7.64 15.74
CA GLY A 143 9.96 6.96 16.91
C GLY A 143 11.12 6.03 16.55
N PHE A 144 11.06 5.33 15.41
CA PHE A 144 12.18 4.53 14.90
C PHE A 144 13.36 5.39 14.48
N VAL A 145 13.11 6.40 13.64
CA VAL A 145 14.17 7.31 13.16
C VAL A 145 14.92 7.95 14.34
N LEU A 146 14.20 8.40 15.37
CA LEU A 146 14.82 9.00 16.55
C LEU A 146 15.67 8.01 17.36
N ARG A 147 15.26 6.74 17.45
CA ARG A 147 16.04 5.69 18.13
C ARG A 147 17.32 5.36 17.39
N ASP A 148 17.29 5.36 16.06
CA ASP A 148 18.46 5.08 15.22
C ASP A 148 19.50 6.18 15.30
N VAL A 149 19.06 7.44 15.21
CA VAL A 149 19.93 8.59 15.43
C VAL A 149 20.61 8.49 16.81
N LYS A 150 19.84 8.16 17.87
CA LYS A 150 20.41 8.00 19.21
C LYS A 150 21.43 6.85 19.28
N ARG A 151 21.15 5.70 18.66
CA ARG A 151 22.08 4.55 18.67
C ARG A 151 23.41 4.87 17.98
N SER A 152 23.34 5.51 16.81
CA SER A 152 24.53 5.93 16.05
C SER A 152 25.39 6.96 16.79
N SER A 153 24.80 7.76 17.69
CA SER A 153 25.54 8.74 18.49
C SER A 153 26.23 8.17 19.73
N VAL A 154 25.91 6.93 20.13
CA VAL A 154 26.41 6.30 21.37
C VAL A 154 27.47 5.22 21.08
N GLU A 155 27.44 4.57 19.92
CA GLU A 155 28.49 3.61 19.55
C GLU A 155 29.80 4.35 19.21
N PRO A 156 30.92 4.07 19.92
CA PRO A 156 32.20 4.66 19.55
C PRO A 156 32.59 4.13 18.17
N VAL A 157 33.05 5.03 17.28
CA VAL A 157 33.65 4.65 16.01
C VAL A 157 34.80 3.71 16.32
N GLU A 158 34.64 2.41 16.07
CA GLU A 158 35.71 1.44 16.18
C GLU A 158 36.72 1.79 15.07
N THR A 159 37.72 2.60 15.41
CA THR A 159 38.86 2.86 14.54
C THR A 159 39.59 1.54 14.41
N ASN A 160 39.35 0.82 13.32
CA ASN A 160 40.07 -0.41 13.00
C ASN A 160 41.58 -0.11 12.95
N PRO A 161 42.38 -0.57 13.93
CA PRO A 161 43.82 -0.30 13.94
C PRO A 161 44.57 -1.05 12.83
N ALA A 162 43.91 -1.95 12.08
CA ALA A 162 44.52 -2.66 10.96
C ALA A 162 44.53 -1.87 9.63
N ALA A 163 44.01 -0.64 9.59
CA ALA A 163 44.06 0.23 8.40
C ALA A 163 45.32 1.12 8.33
N LEU A 164 46.28 0.96 9.25
CA LEU A 164 47.50 1.77 9.36
C LEU A 164 48.80 0.99 9.10
N TYR A 165 48.74 -0.21 8.50
CA TYR A 165 49.93 -0.95 8.06
C TYR A 165 49.76 -1.48 6.63
#